data_AF-A0A9Q8RJR0-F1
#
_entry.id   AF-A0A9Q8RJR0-F1
#
_cell.length_a   1.000
_cell.length_b   1.000
_cell.length_c   1.000
_cell.angle_alpha   90.00
_cell.angle_beta   90.00
_cell.angle_gamma   90.00
#
_symmetry.space_group_name_H-M   'P 1'
#
loop_
_entity.id
_entity.type
_entity.pdbx_description
1 polymer ?
#
loop_
_entity_poly.entity_id
_entity_poly.type
_entity_poly.pdbx_seq_one_letter_code
_entity_poly.pdbx_strand_id
1 'polypeptide(L)' 'MGVIRDIDKGRGEVIRVEVSEYKGTKYLNLRVWYTDKDGEKKPTQKGIAIPPELYDEIKEAVIEAENEVKN' A
#
# COMPACT_ATOMS: atom_id res chain seq x y z
N MET A 1 0.00 14.33 -3.99
CA MET A 1 -0.23 12.88 -3.80
C MET A 1 1.05 12.16 -4.03
N GLY A 2 1.42 11.24 -3.15
CA GLY A 2 2.72 10.63 -3.18
C GLY A 2 2.88 9.57 -2.11
N VAL A 3 4.12 9.12 -1.99
CA VAL A 3 4.52 8.07 -1.05
C VAL A 3 4.39 8.57 0.38
N ILE A 4 3.65 7.81 1.19
CA ILE A 4 3.58 8.02 2.64
C ILE A 4 4.69 7.23 3.34
N ARG A 5 4.89 5.97 2.94
CA ARG A 5 5.95 5.11 3.48
C ARG A 5 6.29 3.95 2.54
N ASP A 6 7.57 3.61 2.46
CA ASP A 6 8.05 2.32 1.96
C ASP A 6 8.42 1.46 3.18
N ILE A 7 7.85 0.27 3.29
CA ILE A 7 8.15 -0.71 4.33
C ILE A 7 8.96 -1.83 3.67
N ASP A 8 10.17 -2.10 4.14
CA ASP A 8 11.00 -3.18 3.60
C ASP A 8 10.31 -4.53 3.78
N LYS A 9 10.10 -5.24 2.67
CA LYS A 9 9.51 -6.59 2.63
C LYS A 9 10.60 -7.67 2.54
N GLY A 10 11.86 -7.27 2.36
CA GLY A 10 12.99 -8.12 2.05
C GLY A 10 13.13 -8.39 0.56
N ARG A 11 14.28 -8.97 0.17
CA ARG A 11 14.61 -9.36 -1.22
C ARG A 11 14.54 -8.20 -2.23
N GLY A 12 14.80 -6.97 -1.79
CA GLY A 12 14.74 -5.78 -2.65
C GLY A 12 13.33 -5.32 -2.99
N GLU A 13 12.30 -5.87 -2.34
CA GLU A 13 10.92 -5.45 -2.45
C GLU A 13 10.50 -4.56 -1.27
N VAL A 14 9.59 -3.62 -1.51
CA VAL A 14 8.95 -2.82 -0.46
C VAL A 14 7.43 -2.90 -0.56
N ILE A 15 6.74 -2.85 0.57
CA ILE A 15 5.32 -2.51 0.61
C ILE A 15 5.23 -0.98 0.68
N ARG A 16 4.76 -0.37 -0.40
CA ARG A 16 4.53 1.07 -0.48
C ARG A 16 3.11 1.39 -0.07
N VAL A 17 2.98 2.34 0.86
CA VAL A 17 1.74 3.03 1.19
C VAL A 17 1.80 4.40 0.53
N GLU A 18 0.86 4.70 -0.36
CA GLU A 18 0.81 5.97 -1.09
C GLU A 18 -0.63 6.42 -1.36
N VAL A 19 -0.83 7.72 -1.56
CA VAL A 19 -2.13 8.25 -2.01
C VAL A 19 -2.02 8.62 -3.48
N SER A 20 -2.91 8.07 -4.30
CA SER A 20 -3.07 8.42 -5.73
C SER A 20 -4.46 9.02 -5.98
N GLU A 21 -4.70 9.53 -7.18
CA GLU A 21 -5.99 10.11 -7.61
C GLU A 21 -6.16 9.73 -9.06
N TYR A 22 -7.36 9.26 -9.35
CA TYR A 22 -7.76 8.84 -10.66
C TYR A 22 -9.16 9.38 -10.89
N LYS A 23 -9.31 10.19 -11.93
CA LYS A 23 -10.58 10.86 -12.30
C LYS A 23 -11.21 11.64 -11.14
N GLY A 24 -10.40 12.36 -10.35
CA GLY A 24 -10.88 13.18 -9.22
C GLY A 24 -11.10 12.42 -7.92
N THR A 25 -11.04 11.08 -7.93
CA THR A 25 -11.18 10.26 -6.73
C THR A 25 -9.80 9.89 -6.19
N LYS A 26 -9.57 10.14 -4.89
CA LYS A 26 -8.34 9.74 -4.19
C LYS A 26 -8.39 8.27 -3.79
N TYR A 27 -7.25 7.60 -3.76
CA TYR A 27 -7.13 6.20 -3.33
C TYR A 27 -5.92 6.04 -2.42
N LEU A 28 -6.08 5.28 -1.34
CA LEU A 28 -4.95 4.77 -0.58
C LEU A 28 -4.48 3.47 -1.24
N ASN A 29 -3.23 3.43 -1.69
CA ASN A 29 -2.64 2.23 -2.26
C ASN A 29 -1.74 1.56 -1.23
N LEU A 30 -1.90 0.25 -1.07
CA LEU A 30 -0.96 -0.62 -0.40
C LEU A 30 -0.49 -1.65 -1.42
N ARG A 31 0.75 -1.52 -1.90
CA ARG A 31 1.25 -2.30 -3.04
C ARG A 31 2.69 -2.71 -2.86
N VAL A 32 3.03 -3.91 -3.32
CA VAL A 32 4.42 -4.35 -3.41
C VAL A 32 5.07 -3.69 -4.62
N TRP A 33 6.23 -3.09 -4.39
CA TRP A 33 7.13 -2.54 -5.40
C TRP A 33 8.45 -3.30 -5.38
N TYR A 34 9.07 -3.43 -6.54
CA TYR A 34 10.41 -3.98 -6.70
C TYR A 34 11.31 -2.99 -7.43
N THR A 35 12.62 -3.17 -7.33
CA THR A 35 13.59 -2.44 -8.14
C THR A 35 13.94 -3.30 -9.35
N ASP A 36 13.73 -2.79 -10.55
CA ASP A 36 14.08 -3.51 -11.78
C ASP A 36 15.60 -3.50 -12.04
N LYS A 37 16.01 -4.16 -13.13
CA LYS A 37 17.42 -4.30 -13.52
C LYS A 37 18.12 -2.97 -13.80
N ASP A 38 17.36 -1.91 -14.09
CA ASP A 38 17.86 -0.58 -14.43
C ASP A 38 17.87 0.34 -13.19
N GLY A 39 17.50 -0.20 -12.01
CA GLY A 39 17.47 0.53 -10.75
C GLY A 39 16.17 1.30 -10.51
N GLU A 40 15.16 1.15 -11.38
CA GLU A 40 13.89 1.86 -11.24
C GLU A 40 12.91 1.11 -10.34
N LYS A 41 12.24 1.83 -9.44
CA LYS A 41 11.16 1.27 -8.65
C LYS A 41 9.92 1.08 -9.52
N LYS A 42 9.38 -0.14 -9.58
CA LYS A 42 8.16 -0.48 -10.33
C LYS A 42 7.10 -1.11 -9.41
N PRO A 43 5.82 -0.77 -9.57
CA PRO A 43 4.75 -1.44 -8.86
C PRO A 43 4.55 -2.86 -9.42
N THR A 44 4.14 -3.79 -8.55
CA THR A 44 3.64 -5.11 -8.98
C THR A 44 2.12 -5.12 -9.03
N GLN A 45 1.52 -6.20 -9.54
CA GLN A 45 0.08 -6.42 -9.43
C GLN A 45 -0.37 -6.74 -7.98
N LYS A 46 0.56 -7.11 -7.08
CA LYS A 46 0.27 -7.46 -5.68
C LYS A 46 0.02 -6.19 -4.86
N GLY A 47 -1.25 -5.85 -4.67
CA GLY A 47 -1.65 -4.70 -3.89
C GLY A 47 -3.10 -4.30 -4.14
N ILE A 48 -3.60 -3.41 -3.30
CA ILE A 48 -4.97 -2.90 -3.35
C ILE A 48 -4.96 -1.37 -3.47
N ALA A 49 -5.91 -0.84 -4.22
CA ALA A 49 -6.27 0.58 -4.22
C ALA A 49 -7.59 0.72 -3.46
N ILE A 50 -7.54 1.33 -2.29
CA ILE A 50 -8.68 1.52 -1.38
C ILE A 50 -9.29 2.88 -1.69
N PRO A 51 -10.55 2.94 -2.15
CA PRO A 51 -11.23 4.21 -2.37
C PRO A 51 -11.67 4.82 -1.02
N PRO A 52 -12.01 6.12 -0.97
CA PRO A 52 -12.28 6.81 0.29
C PRO A 52 -13.50 6.22 1.02
N GLU A 53 -14.51 5.75 0.29
CA GLU A 53 -15.72 5.15 0.85
C GLU A 53 -15.49 3.83 1.61
N LEU A 54 -14.36 3.14 1.37
CA LEU A 54 -14.01 1.90 2.09
C LEU A 54 -12.90 2.10 3.13
N TYR A 55 -12.35 3.31 3.23
CA TYR A 55 -11.15 3.56 4.03
C TYR A 55 -11.38 3.32 5.52
N ASP A 56 -12.46 3.88 6.08
CA ASP A 56 -12.70 3.81 7.52
C ASP A 56 -13.01 2.37 7.97
N GLU A 57 -13.82 1.62 7.21
CA GLU A 57 -14.14 0.21 7.50
C GLU A 57 -12.88 -0.67 7.47
N ILE A 58 -12.03 -0.52 6.45
CA ILE A 58 -10.77 -1.28 6.37
C ILE A 58 -9.82 -0.89 7.51
N LYS A 59 -9.74 0.39 7.85
CA LYS A 59 -8.90 0.87 8.95
C LYS A 59 -9.34 0.26 10.28
N GLU A 60 -10.63 0.24 10.56
CA GLU A 60 -11.19 -0.40 11.76
C GLU A 60 -10.84 -1.89 11.79
N ALA A 61 -11.07 -2.62 10.70
CA ALA A 61 -10.73 -4.03 10.60
C ALA A 61 -9.22 -4.32 10.81
N VAL A 62 -8.34 -3.46 10.30
CA VAL A 62 -6.88 -3.58 10.52
C VAL A 62 -6.51 -3.39 11.99
N ILE A 63 -7.17 -2.47 12.70
CA ILE A 63 -6.97 -2.25 14.13
C ILE A 63 -7.49 -3.44 14.93
N GLU A 64 -8.68 -3.96 14.61
CA GLU A 64 -9.26 -5.13 15.27
C GLU A 64 -8.38 -6.37 15.12
N ALA A 65 -7.80 -6.56 13.93
CA ALA A 65 -6.89 -7.67 13.64
C ALA A 65 -5.54 -7.58 14.35
N GLU A 66 -5.20 -6.46 15.00
CA GLU A 66 -3.88 -6.24 15.61
C GLU A 66 -3.52 -7.34 16.63
N ASN A 67 -4.47 -7.72 17.48
CA ASN A 67 -4.25 -8.76 18.49
C ASN A 67 -4.05 -10.15 17.85
N GLU A 68 -4.77 -10.47 16.78
CA GLU A 68 -4.64 -11.75 16.08
C GLU A 68 -3.30 -11.87 15.34
N VAL A 69 -2.72 -10.74 14.89
CA VAL A 69 -1.45 -10.72 14.14
C VAL A 69 -0.22 -10.68 15.04
N LYS A 70 -0.36 -10.12 16.25
CA LYS A 70 0.78 -9.89 17.18
C LYS A 70 0.90 -10.91 18.31
N ASN A 71 -0.09 -11.78 18.51
CA ASN A 71 -0.03 -12.91 19.43
C ASN A 71 0.57 -14.14 18.76
#